data_AF-A0A7J8UWN6-F1
#
_entry.id   AF-A0A7J8UWN6-F1
#
_cell.length_a   1.000
_cell.length_b   1.000
_cell.length_c   1.000
_cell.angle_alpha   90.00
_cell.angle_beta   90.00
_cell.angle_gamma   90.00
#
_symmetry.space_group_name_H-M   'P 1'
#
loop_
_entity.id
_entity.type
_entity.pdbx_description
1 polymer ?
#
loop_
_entity_poly.entity_id
_entity_poly.type
_entity_poly.pdbx_seq_one_letter_code
_entity_poly.pdbx_strand_id
1 'polypeptide(L)' 'MGGSNCVLVIQKQLFFSDVNPQASRLLIPFSQVESHEFLNESEVERLKNKEAIKACLVEPSMEETEINFKWWDMRKNS' A
#
# COMPACT_ATOMS: atom_id res chain seq x y z
N MET A 1 -17.33 -5.41 -12.57
CA MET A 1 -15.97 -5.95 -12.39
C MET A 1 -15.51 -6.58 -13.69
N GLY A 2 -14.69 -5.88 -14.47
CA GLY A 2 -14.22 -6.32 -15.80
C GLY A 2 -12.78 -5.93 -16.09
N GLY A 3 -12.01 -5.59 -15.05
CA GLY A 3 -10.57 -5.36 -15.18
C GLY A 3 -9.84 -6.70 -15.17
N SER A 4 -9.17 -7.02 -16.27
CA SER A 4 -8.42 -8.28 -16.43
C SER A 4 -6.95 -8.18 -15.98
N ASN A 5 -6.49 -7.00 -15.57
CA ASN A 5 -5.11 -6.76 -15.14
C ASN A 5 -5.01 -6.74 -13.60
N CYS A 6 -5.12 -7.92 -12.99
CA CYS A 6 -4.73 -8.10 -11.60
C CYS A 6 -3.20 -8.27 -11.54
N VAL A 7 -2.52 -7.40 -10.80
CA VAL A 7 -1.08 -7.47 -10.58
C VAL A 7 -0.83 -7.81 -9.11
N LEU A 8 -0.01 -8.83 -8.85
CA LEU A 8 0.48 -9.08 -7.50
C LEU A 8 1.49 -7.99 -7.12
N VAL A 9 1.12 -7.11 -6.19
CA VAL A 9 1.99 -6.00 -5.76
C VAL A 9 2.99 -6.46 -4.70
N ILE A 10 2.54 -7.25 -3.72
CA ILE A 10 3.36 -7.74 -2.61
C ILE A 10 2.76 -9.01 -2.02
N GLN A 11 3.63 -9.93 -1.61
CA GLN A 11 3.32 -10.98 -0.64
C GLN A 11 4.36 -10.93 0.47
N LYS A 12 3.94 -10.81 1.73
CA LYS A 12 4.86 -10.73 2.87
C LYS A 12 4.33 -11.48 4.09
N GLN A 13 5.25 -11.89 4.94
CA GLN A 13 4.93 -12.29 6.30
C GLN A 13 4.58 -11.03 7.12
N LEU A 14 3.52 -11.11 7.92
CA LEU A 14 3.15 -10.02 8.83
C LEU A 14 4.13 -9.95 9.99
N PHE A 15 4.55 -8.73 10.34
CA PHE A 15 5.36 -8.45 11.52
C PHE A 15 4.51 -7.79 12.61
N PHE A 16 5.03 -7.75 13.84
CA PHE A 16 4.35 -7.10 14.97
C PHE A 16 3.95 -5.64 14.65
N SER A 17 4.75 -4.93 13.86
CA SER A 17 4.44 -3.56 13.42
C SER A 17 3.17 -3.44 12.58
N ASP A 18 2.78 -4.51 11.87
CA ASP A 18 1.58 -4.54 11.01
C ASP A 18 0.31 -4.86 11.80
N VAL A 19 0.44 -5.68 12.86
CA VAL A 19 -0.71 -6.14 13.67
C VAL A 19 -0.87 -5.37 14.97
N ASN A 20 0.01 -4.41 15.26
CA ASN A 20 -0.11 -3.55 16.43
C ASN A 20 -1.37 -2.67 16.33
N PRO A 21 -2.38 -2.83 17.22
CA PRO A 21 -3.61 -2.06 17.17
C PRO A 21 -3.40 -0.55 17.28
N GLN A 22 -2.31 -0.11 17.90
CA GLN A 22 -1.96 1.30 18.04
C GLN A 22 -1.34 1.90 16.75
N ALA A 23 -0.82 1.06 15.86
CA ALA A 23 -0.18 1.49 14.62
C ALA A 23 -1.17 1.54 13.45
N SER A 24 -2.15 0.62 13.43
CA SER A 24 -3.26 0.56 12.46
C SER A 24 -2.80 0.74 10.99
N ARG A 25 -1.69 0.07 10.62
CA ARG A 25 -1.07 0.22 9.31
C ARG A 25 -0.46 -1.09 8.83
N LEU A 26 -0.53 -1.32 7.53
CA LEU A 26 0.21 -2.38 6.84
C LEU A 26 1.38 -1.74 6.08
N LEU A 27 2.61 -2.13 6.42
CA LEU A 27 3.78 -1.65 5.69
C LEU A 27 3.93 -2.38 4.35
N ILE A 28 4.23 -1.64 3.29
CA ILE A 28 4.59 -2.20 1.98
C ILE A 28 6.02 -1.74 1.68
N PRO A 29 7.05 -2.47 2.12
CA PRO A 29 8.43 -2.09 1.89
C PRO A 29 8.76 -2.17 0.39
N PHE A 30 9.36 -1.12 -0.17
CA PHE A 30 9.74 -1.08 -1.59
C PHE A 30 10.59 -2.27 -2.03
N SER A 31 11.46 -2.77 -1.15
CA SER A 31 12.29 -3.93 -1.43
C SER A 31 11.53 -5.26 -1.57
N GLN A 32 10.24 -5.30 -1.20
CA GLN A 32 9.37 -6.48 -1.26
C GLN A 32 8.23 -6.31 -2.27
N VAL A 33 8.19 -5.19 -2.99
CA VAL A 33 7.21 -4.96 -4.04
C VAL A 33 7.63 -5.71 -5.30
N GLU A 34 6.77 -6.61 -5.78
CA GLU A 34 7.01 -7.47 -6.95
C GLU A 34 6.88 -6.69 -8.26
N SER A 35 5.89 -5.79 -8.33
CA SER A 35 5.67 -4.93 -9.49
C SER A 35 5.38 -3.51 -9.04
N HIS A 36 6.04 -2.54 -9.68
CA HIS A 36 5.81 -1.12 -9.49
C HIS A 36 4.78 -0.55 -10.49
N GLU A 37 4.26 -1.39 -11.39
CA GLU A 37 3.34 -1.00 -12.47
C GLU A 37 1.87 -0.88 -12.02
N PHE A 38 1.63 -0.84 -10.71
CA PHE A 38 0.29 -0.65 -10.13
C PHE A 38 -0.03 0.82 -9.83
N LEU A 39 0.94 1.72 -9.97
CA LEU A 39 0.77 3.17 -9.79
C LEU A 39 1.03 3.88 -11.12
N ASN A 40 0.19 4.85 -11.45
CA ASN A 40 0.47 5.77 -12.55
C ASN A 40 1.39 6.91 -12.11
N GLU A 41 1.96 7.64 -13.08
CA GLU A 41 2.93 8.73 -12.81
C GLU A 41 2.37 9.82 -11.88
N SER A 42 1.08 10.16 -12.02
CA SER A 42 0.43 11.15 -11.16
C SER A 42 0.31 10.67 -9.72
N GLU A 43 -0.05 9.40 -9.51
CA GLU A 43 -0.11 8.79 -8.18
C GLU A 43 1.26 8.73 -7.52
N VAL A 44 2.29 8.36 -8.28
CA VAL A 44 3.68 8.36 -7.79
C VAL A 44 4.10 9.75 -7.34
N GLU A 45 3.80 10.80 -8.13
CA GLU A 45 4.14 12.18 -7.78
C GLU A 45 3.42 12.65 -6.51
N ARG A 46 2.13 12.36 -6.39
CA ARG A 46 1.34 12.68 -5.19
C ARG A 46 1.90 11.99 -3.95
N LEU A 47 2.23 10.71 -4.06
CA LEU A 47 2.84 9.95 -2.96
C LEU A 47 4.21 10.51 -2.56
N LYS A 48 5.07 10.87 -3.53
CA LYS A 48 6.37 11.52 -3.26
C LYS A 48 6.21 12.86 -2.52
N ASN A 49 5.15 13.60 -2.83
CA ASN A 49 4.78 14.84 -2.14
C ASN A 49 4.11 14.61 -0.78
N LYS A 50 4.13 13.37 -0.27
CA LYS A 50 3.55 12.93 1.02
C LYS A 50 2.03 13.08 1.10
N GLU A 51 1.37 13.19 -0.06
CA GLU A 51 -0.08 13.15 -0.12
C GLU A 51 -0.59 11.73 0.14
N ALA A 52 -1.82 11.67 0.66
CA ALA A 52 -2.54 10.41 0.79
C ALA A 52 -3.38 10.16 -0.46
N ILE A 53 -3.32 8.95 -0.99
CA ILE A 53 -4.27 8.47 -1.99
C ILE A 53 -5.35 7.69 -1.24
N LYS A 54 -6.61 8.07 -1.44
CA LYS A 54 -7.77 7.29 -0.99
C LYS A 54 -7.92 6.10 -1.93
N ALA A 55 -7.81 4.89 -1.38
CA ALA A 55 -7.93 3.65 -2.13
C ALA A 55 -9.06 2.79 -1.54
N CYS A 56 -9.80 2.11 -2.40
CA CYS A 56 -10.75 1.08 -1.98
C CYS A 56 -10.01 -0.25 -1.83
N LEU A 57 -10.00 -0.80 -0.62
CA LEU A 57 -9.55 -2.14 -0.33
C LEU A 57 -10.75 -3.08 -0.41
N VAL A 58 -10.69 -4.04 -1.33
CA VAL A 58 -11.68 -5.11 -1.44
C VAL A 58 -11.12 -6.36 -0.77
N GLU A 59 -11.73 -6.78 0.34
CA GLU A 59 -11.32 -7.97 1.07
C GLU A 59 -11.81 -9.25 0.39
N PRO A 60 -11.25 -10.44 0.71
CA PRO A 60 -11.74 -11.71 0.17
C PRO A 60 -13.22 -11.98 0.46
N SER A 61 -13.79 -11.36 1.50
CA SER A 61 -15.22 -11.39 1.85
C SER A 61 -16.09 -10.55 0.92
N MET A 62 -15.50 -9.82 -0.05
CA MET A 62 -16.14 -8.80 -0.89
C MET A 62 -16.55 -7.54 -0.12
N GLU A 63 -16.09 -7.36 1.12
CA GLU A 63 -16.27 -6.11 1.85
C GLU A 63 -15.32 -5.04 1.32
N GLU A 64 -15.85 -3.84 1.10
CA GLU A 64 -15.10 -2.69 0.62
C GLU A 64 -14.81 -1.75 1.79
N THR A 65 -13.54 -1.43 1.97
CA THR A 65 -13.09 -0.49 2.99
C THR A 65 -12.22 0.59 2.37
N GLU A 66 -12.49 1.86 2.70
CA GLU A 66 -11.63 2.96 2.28
C GLU A 66 -10.37 3.03 3.16
N ILE A 67 -9.19 2.99 2.53
CA ILE A 67 -7.90 3.12 3.19
C ILE A 67 -7.13 4.34 2.67
N ASN A 68 -6.17 4.80 3.47
CA ASN A 68 -5.20 5.81 3.04
C ASN A 68 -3.90 5.11 2.61
N PHE A 69 -3.59 5.14 1.32
CA PHE A 69 -2.29 4.72 0.81
C PHE A 69 -1.31 5.90 0.84
N LYS A 70 -0.18 5.73 1.53
CA LYS A 70 0.79 6.81 1.78
C LYS A 70 2.22 6.34 1.57
N TRP A 71 3.06 7.24 1.08
CA TRP A 71 4.50 7.05 1.08
C TRP A 71 5.06 7.34 2.47
N TRP A 72 5.87 6.43 3.00
CA TRP A 72 6.60 6.62 4.25
C TRP A 72 8.09 6.55 3.99
N ASP A 73 8.83 7.61 4.33
CA ASP A 73 10.28 7.58 4.27
C ASP A 73 10.81 6.76 5.44
N MET A 74 11.26 5.54 5.13
CA MET A 74 11.77 4.57 6.12
C MET A 74 13.23 4.85 6.52
N ARG A 75 13.85 5.92 6.01
CA ARG A 75 15.20 6.32 6.45
C ARG A 75 15.20 6.55 7.96
N LYS A 76 16.00 5.76 8.68
CA LYS A 76 16.37 6.09 10.06
C LYS A 76 17.28 7.31 9.99
N ASN A 77 16.90 8.41 10.65
CA ASN A 77 17.90 9.39 11.06
C ASN A 77 18.93 8.62 11.91
N SER A 78 20.17 8.59 11.43
CA SER A 78 21.32 8.10 12.20
C SER A 78 21.70 9.12 13.26
#